data_AF-A0A5C9ABK8-F1
#
_entry.id   AF-A0A5C9ABK8-F1
#
_cell.length_a   1.000
_cell.length_b   1.000
_cell.length_c   1.000
_cell.angle_alpha   90.00
_cell.angle_beta   90.00
_cell.angle_gamma   90.00
#
_symmetry.space_group_name_H-M   'P 1'
#
loop_
_entity.id
_entity.type
_entity.pdbx_description
1 polymer ?
#
loop_
_entity_poly.entity_id
_entity_poly.type
_entity_poly.pdbx_seq_one_letter_code
_entity_poly.pdbx_strand_id
1 'polypeptide(L)'
;MSSLLAEKVQTLKSSSYKDLSSSLNTVSRFLPEDMDLMSRSEWLAVRDAMLASEVRPSTINKLLTKAKMCLDYGLMNGQLEGRNPIERMKLTKDIDSKRRAFTDEELERLLVRVEAEYQFTRHTAHTTSEARRWASLVSVVTGARSAEVCHLTKRDIVTL
;
A
#
# COMPACT_ATOMS: atom_id res chain seq x y z
N MET A 1 13.51 -7.18 -17.33
CA MET A 1 12.22 -7.02 -16.60
C MET A 1 11.13 -6.23 -17.35
N SER A 2 11.40 -5.49 -18.45
CA SER A 2 10.38 -4.63 -19.08
C SER A 2 9.27 -5.36 -19.84
N SER A 3 9.54 -6.55 -20.41
CA SER A 3 8.54 -7.32 -21.18
C SER A 3 7.38 -7.86 -20.31
N LEU A 4 7.70 -8.47 -19.16
CA LEU A 4 6.71 -9.06 -18.23
C LEU A 4 5.72 -8.03 -17.63
N LEU A 5 6.14 -6.78 -17.50
CA LEU A 5 5.30 -5.70 -16.95
C LEU A 5 4.39 -5.06 -18.00
N ALA A 6 4.82 -5.02 -19.26
CA ALA A 6 4.08 -4.37 -20.34
C ALA A 6 2.71 -5.02 -20.57
N GLU A 7 2.62 -6.35 -20.50
CA GLU A 7 1.37 -7.09 -20.67
C GLU A 7 0.41 -6.89 -19.47
N LYS A 8 0.93 -6.65 -18.27
CA LYS A 8 0.10 -6.39 -17.08
C LYS A 8 -0.56 -5.01 -17.08
N VAL A 9 -0.08 -4.06 -17.88
CA VAL A 9 -0.72 -2.74 -18.06
C VAL A 9 -2.16 -2.89 -18.58
N GLN A 10 -2.40 -3.87 -19.45
CA GLN A 10 -3.71 -4.04 -20.10
C GLN A 10 -4.78 -4.65 -19.18
N THR A 11 -4.35 -5.33 -18.12
CA THR A 11 -5.25 -6.11 -17.24
C THR A 11 -5.40 -5.55 -15.84
N LEU A 12 -4.51 -4.65 -15.41
CA LEU A 12 -4.53 -4.04 -14.09
C LEU A 12 -5.14 -2.64 -14.10
N LYS A 13 -5.87 -2.31 -13.03
CA LYS A 13 -6.22 -0.91 -12.73
C LYS A 13 -4.93 -0.08 -12.62
N SER A 14 -4.98 1.19 -13.04
CA SER A 14 -3.83 2.10 -13.03
C SER A 14 -3.13 2.18 -11.66
N SER A 15 -3.89 2.22 -10.57
CA SER A 15 -3.34 2.22 -9.20
C SER A 15 -2.59 0.93 -8.86
N SER A 16 -3.11 -0.22 -9.26
CA SER A 16 -2.48 -1.53 -9.07
C SER A 16 -1.21 -1.67 -9.90
N TYR A 17 -1.19 -1.15 -11.13
CA TYR A 17 0.00 -1.11 -11.97
C TYR A 17 1.09 -0.22 -11.34
N LYS A 18 0.73 0.98 -10.87
CA LYS A 18 1.66 1.87 -10.16
C LYS A 18 2.23 1.22 -8.90
N ASP A 19 1.41 0.54 -8.11
CA ASP A 19 1.86 -0.22 -6.93
C ASP A 19 2.83 -1.35 -7.29
N LEU A 20 2.54 -2.12 -8.35
CA LEU A 20 3.41 -3.17 -8.85
C LEU A 20 4.75 -2.61 -9.33
N SER A 21 4.74 -1.61 -10.22
CA SER A 21 5.94 -0.97 -10.76
C SER A 21 6.80 -0.35 -9.66
N SER A 22 6.19 0.41 -8.74
CA SER A 22 6.92 1.01 -7.61
C SER A 22 7.53 -0.04 -6.68
N SER A 23 6.84 -1.17 -6.46
CA SER A 23 7.37 -2.26 -5.65
C SER A 23 8.57 -2.91 -6.32
N LEU A 24 8.49 -3.21 -7.61
CA LEU A 24 9.59 -3.83 -8.35
C LEU A 24 10.79 -2.91 -8.50
N ASN A 25 10.57 -1.61 -8.71
CA ASN A 25 11.64 -0.60 -8.70
C ASN A 25 12.33 -0.48 -7.34
N THR A 26 11.64 -0.84 -6.26
CA THR A 26 12.24 -0.91 -4.93
C THR A 26 13.07 -2.18 -4.79
N VAL A 27 12.53 -3.34 -5.23
CA VAL A 27 13.27 -4.62 -5.25
C VAL A 27 14.54 -4.51 -6.09
N SER A 28 14.48 -3.86 -7.26
CA SER A 28 15.60 -3.77 -8.19
C SER A 28 16.84 -3.07 -7.60
N ARG A 29 16.67 -2.24 -6.57
CA ARG A 29 17.78 -1.58 -5.87
C ARG A 29 18.62 -2.55 -5.02
N PHE A 30 18.08 -3.73 -4.75
CA PHE A 30 18.74 -4.78 -3.96
C PHE A 30 19.21 -5.95 -4.82
N LEU A 31 18.89 -5.97 -6.12
CA LEU A 31 19.34 -7.03 -7.03
C LEU A 31 20.78 -6.75 -7.47
N PRO A 32 21.70 -7.73 -7.37
CA PRO A 32 22.98 -7.67 -8.05
C PRO A 32 22.81 -7.55 -9.57
N GLU A 33 23.78 -6.94 -10.27
CA GLU A 33 23.69 -6.67 -11.72
C GLU A 33 23.62 -7.95 -12.56
N ASP A 34 24.25 -9.03 -12.11
CA ASP A 34 24.39 -10.32 -12.78
C ASP A 34 23.60 -11.46 -12.10
N MET A 35 22.62 -11.11 -11.27
CA MET A 35 21.80 -12.06 -10.51
C MET A 35 21.06 -13.04 -11.43
N ASP A 36 21.15 -14.33 -11.13
CA ASP A 36 20.24 -15.36 -11.64
C ASP A 36 18.88 -15.23 -10.95
N LEU A 37 17.88 -14.74 -11.69
CA LEU A 37 16.52 -14.57 -11.19
C LEU A 37 15.85 -15.89 -10.77
N MET A 38 16.38 -17.04 -11.18
CA MET A 38 15.90 -18.38 -10.78
C MET A 38 16.68 -18.97 -9.60
N SER A 39 17.68 -18.27 -9.07
CA SER A 39 18.48 -18.69 -7.92
C SER A 39 17.82 -18.35 -6.58
N ARG A 40 17.45 -19.38 -5.81
CA ARG A 40 16.86 -19.21 -4.48
C ARG A 40 17.83 -18.56 -3.48
N SER A 41 19.11 -18.92 -3.52
CA SER A 41 20.12 -18.36 -2.60
C SER A 41 20.32 -16.87 -2.83
N GLU A 42 20.28 -16.41 -4.08
CA GLU A 42 20.41 -14.99 -4.39
C GLU A 42 19.17 -14.21 -3.95
N TRP A 43 17.97 -14.76 -4.11
CA TRP A 43 16.76 -14.15 -3.53
C TRP A 43 16.80 -14.08 -2.00
N LEU A 44 17.46 -15.03 -1.33
CA LEU A 44 17.65 -14.97 0.11
C LEU A 44 18.61 -13.83 0.48
N ALA A 45 19.71 -13.68 -0.25
CA ALA A 45 20.64 -12.56 -0.09
C ALA A 45 19.94 -11.20 -0.33
N VAL A 46 19.07 -11.09 -1.34
CA VAL A 46 18.26 -9.89 -1.61
C VAL A 46 17.32 -9.58 -0.43
N ARG A 47 16.65 -10.59 0.13
CA ARG A 47 15.81 -10.43 1.33
C ARG A 47 16.63 -9.97 2.53
N ASP A 48 17.79 -10.56 2.73
CA ASP A 48 18.65 -10.28 3.87
C ASP A 48 19.31 -8.89 3.74
N ALA A 49 19.62 -8.45 2.51
CA ALA A 49 20.06 -7.08 2.21
C ALA A 49 18.98 -6.03 2.50
N MET A 50 17.72 -6.33 2.18
CA MET A 50 16.59 -5.47 2.58
C MET A 50 16.46 -5.38 4.11
N LEU A 51 16.65 -6.50 4.83
CA LEU A 51 16.65 -6.51 6.29
C LEU A 51 17.80 -5.68 6.86
N ALA A 52 19.01 -5.83 6.32
CA ALA A 52 20.19 -5.06 6.71
C ALA A 52 20.02 -3.55 6.46
N SER A 53 19.20 -3.18 5.48
CA SER A 53 18.84 -1.79 5.16
C SER A 53 17.61 -1.30 5.93
N GLU A 54 17.22 -1.99 7.01
CA GLU A 54 16.11 -1.65 7.90
C GLU A 54 14.73 -1.56 7.21
N VAL A 55 14.56 -2.22 6.06
CA VAL A 55 13.24 -2.31 5.42
C VAL A 55 12.34 -3.16 6.32
N ARG A 56 11.18 -2.60 6.69
CA ARG A 56 10.23 -3.29 7.57
C ARG A 56 9.84 -4.68 7.02
N PRO A 57 9.81 -5.75 7.84
CA PRO A 57 9.48 -7.11 7.39
C PRO A 57 8.18 -7.25 6.60
N SER A 58 7.12 -6.52 6.98
CA SER A 58 5.85 -6.52 6.24
C SER A 58 5.99 -5.87 4.85
N THR A 59 6.84 -4.85 4.71
CA THR A 59 7.18 -4.26 3.42
C THR A 59 7.98 -5.24 2.57
N ILE A 60 9.01 -5.90 3.13
CA ILE A 60 9.78 -6.95 2.42
C ILE A 60 8.84 -8.04 1.89
N ASN A 61 7.92 -8.53 2.73
CA ASN A 61 6.93 -9.52 2.30
C ASN A 61 6.04 -9.04 1.16
N LYS A 62 5.62 -7.77 1.17
CA LYS A 62 4.87 -7.16 0.05
C LYS A 62 5.73 -7.16 -1.21
N LEU A 63 6.96 -6.67 -1.13
CA LEU A 63 7.90 -6.57 -2.24
C LEU A 63 8.19 -7.95 -2.86
N LEU A 64 8.53 -8.94 -2.04
CA LEU A 64 8.75 -10.33 -2.47
C LEU A 64 7.48 -10.95 -3.08
N THR A 65 6.29 -10.62 -2.57
CA THR A 65 5.04 -11.08 -3.19
C THR A 65 4.89 -10.54 -4.61
N LYS A 66 5.22 -9.25 -4.84
CA LYS A 66 5.17 -8.63 -6.17
C LYS A 66 6.21 -9.21 -7.12
N ALA A 67 7.44 -9.42 -6.65
CA ALA A 67 8.48 -10.10 -7.43
C ALA A 67 8.08 -11.54 -7.77
N LYS A 68 7.54 -12.30 -6.80
CA LYS A 68 7.02 -13.65 -7.01
C LYS A 68 5.98 -13.67 -8.11
N MET A 69 5.02 -12.74 -8.11
CA MET A 69 3.99 -12.64 -9.15
C MET A 69 4.59 -12.45 -10.55
N CYS A 70 5.67 -11.68 -10.69
CA CYS A 70 6.33 -11.50 -11.99
C CYS A 70 7.06 -12.77 -12.45
N LEU A 71 7.72 -13.48 -11.54
CA LEU A 71 8.37 -14.76 -11.85
C LEU A 71 7.35 -15.85 -12.18
N ASP A 72 6.25 -15.93 -11.43
CA ASP A 72 5.12 -16.83 -11.73
C ASP A 72 4.57 -16.57 -13.13
N TYR A 73 4.45 -15.29 -13.51
CA TYR A 73 3.98 -14.93 -14.85
C TYR A 73 4.96 -15.38 -15.96
N GLY A 74 6.27 -15.19 -15.75
CA GLY A 74 7.29 -15.69 -16.68
C GLY A 74 7.28 -17.21 -16.82
N LEU A 75 7.12 -17.93 -15.71
CA LEU A 75 6.98 -19.40 -15.69
C LEU A 75 5.72 -19.85 -16.44
N MET A 76 4.58 -19.22 -16.20
CA MET A 76 3.30 -19.54 -16.86
C MET A 76 3.36 -19.33 -18.38
N ASN A 77 4.16 -18.38 -18.85
CA ASN A 77 4.32 -18.08 -20.27
C ASN A 77 5.52 -18.80 -20.92
N GLY A 78 6.18 -19.71 -20.21
CA GLY A 78 7.34 -20.46 -20.72
C GLY A 78 8.59 -19.59 -20.97
N GLN A 79 8.66 -18.39 -20.39
CA GLN A 79 9.82 -17.50 -20.47
C GLN A 79 10.88 -17.83 -19.41
N LEU A 80 10.46 -18.53 -18.36
CA LEU A 80 11.30 -19.05 -17.29
C LEU A 80 10.98 -20.54 -17.12
N GLU A 81 11.90 -21.30 -16.56
CA GLU A 81 11.74 -22.72 -16.32
C GLU A 81 12.00 -23.08 -14.86
N GLY A 82 11.40 -24.19 -14.40
CA GLY A 82 11.59 -24.69 -13.04
C GLY A 82 10.58 -24.13 -12.04
N ARG A 83 10.99 -24.01 -10.77
CA ARG A 83 10.14 -23.57 -9.66
C ARG A 83 10.45 -22.13 -9.29
N ASN A 84 9.41 -21.35 -8.96
CA ASN A 84 9.59 -20.00 -8.48
C ASN A 84 10.49 -19.96 -7.22
N PRO A 85 11.68 -19.31 -7.28
CA PRO A 85 12.64 -19.34 -6.20
C PRO A 85 12.18 -18.59 -4.95
N ILE A 86 11.22 -17.65 -5.08
CA ILE A 86 10.71 -16.82 -3.98
C ILE A 86 9.67 -17.55 -3.12
N GLU A 87 9.26 -18.76 -3.53
CA GLU A 87 8.21 -19.48 -2.83
C GLU A 87 8.58 -19.75 -1.36
N ARG A 88 7.63 -19.50 -0.44
CA ARG A 88 7.79 -19.69 1.02
C ARG A 88 8.97 -18.89 1.64
N MET A 89 9.33 -17.74 1.09
CA MET A 89 10.41 -16.89 1.63
C MET A 89 9.97 -15.77 2.58
N LYS A 90 8.66 -15.64 2.83
CA LYS A 90 8.12 -14.58 3.67
C LYS A 90 8.65 -14.66 5.10
N LEU A 91 8.96 -13.49 5.65
CA LEU A 91 9.28 -13.30 7.05
C LEU A 91 8.00 -13.47 7.89
N THR A 92 8.12 -14.11 9.05
CA THR A 92 6.99 -14.34 9.97
C THR A 92 7.12 -13.56 11.27
N LYS A 93 8.33 -13.09 11.59
CA LYS A 93 8.61 -12.31 12.79
C LYS A 93 8.41 -10.81 12.53
N ASP A 94 7.84 -10.11 13.50
CA ASP A 94 7.67 -8.64 13.51
C ASP A 94 6.87 -8.07 12.30
N ILE A 95 5.99 -8.89 11.72
CA ILE A 95 5.16 -8.50 10.57
C ILE A 95 3.85 -7.84 10.96
N ASP A 96 3.44 -7.98 12.22
CA ASP A 96 2.13 -7.53 12.66
C ASP A 96 1.99 -6.00 12.59
N SER A 97 0.77 -5.58 12.28
CA SER A 97 0.41 -4.17 12.29
C SER A 97 0.40 -3.67 13.73
N LYS A 98 1.20 -2.63 14.01
CA LYS A 98 1.12 -1.88 15.27
C LYS A 98 -0.10 -0.93 15.33
N ARG A 99 -0.85 -0.79 14.23
CA ARG A 99 -2.06 0.05 14.23
C ARG A 99 -3.11 -0.60 15.11
N ARG A 100 -3.68 0.18 16.00
CA ARG A 100 -4.83 -0.17 16.83
C ARG A 100 -5.99 0.76 16.54
N ALA A 101 -7.19 0.35 16.94
CA ALA A 101 -8.32 1.26 17.00
C ALA A 101 -8.03 2.41 17.97
N PHE A 102 -8.62 3.58 17.69
CA PHE A 102 -8.71 4.66 18.66
C PHE A 102 -9.57 4.21 19.83
N THR A 103 -9.22 4.64 21.05
CA THR A 103 -10.16 4.55 22.18
C THR A 103 -11.21 5.65 22.07
N ASP A 104 -12.30 5.52 22.82
CA ASP A 104 -13.37 6.52 22.82
C ASP A 104 -12.84 7.89 23.28
N GLU A 105 -11.95 7.94 24.27
CA GLU A 105 -11.33 9.18 24.76
C GLU A 105 -10.36 9.81 23.75
N GLU A 106 -9.70 8.99 22.92
CA GLU A 106 -8.87 9.50 21.83
C GLU A 106 -9.72 10.04 20.69
N LEU A 107 -10.83 9.38 20.40
CA LEU A 107 -11.77 9.81 19.38
C LEU A 107 -12.47 11.11 19.79
N GLU A 108 -12.90 11.22 21.04
CA GLU A 108 -13.48 12.44 21.61
C GLU A 108 -12.49 13.61 21.52
N ARG A 109 -11.25 13.40 21.96
CA ARG A 109 -10.19 14.43 21.86
C ARG A 109 -9.92 14.85 20.42
N LEU A 110 -9.93 13.91 19.47
CA LEU A 110 -9.78 14.20 18.06
C LEU A 110 -10.92 15.10 17.56
N LEU A 111 -12.18 14.75 17.87
CA LEU A 111 -13.35 15.52 17.44
C LEU A 111 -13.38 16.92 18.06
N VAL A 112 -13.05 17.04 19.35
CA VAL A 112 -12.89 18.34 20.02
C VAL A 112 -11.83 19.20 19.34
N ARG A 113 -10.68 18.61 18.98
CA ARG A 113 -9.61 19.33 18.30
C ARG A 113 -10.03 19.80 16.90
N VAL A 114 -10.72 18.96 16.14
CA VAL A 114 -11.23 19.28 14.81
C VAL A 114 -12.26 20.42 14.87
N GLU A 115 -13.17 20.39 15.84
CA GLU A 115 -14.13 21.47 16.06
C GLU A 115 -13.44 22.78 16.46
N ALA A 116 -12.49 22.74 17.39
CA ALA A 116 -11.75 23.93 17.83
C ALA A 116 -10.97 24.58 16.68
N GLU A 117 -10.33 23.77 15.82
CA GLU A 117 -9.64 24.28 14.63
C GLU A 117 -10.62 24.95 13.64
N TYR A 118 -11.77 24.33 13.41
CA TYR A 118 -12.82 24.94 12.60
C TYR A 118 -13.26 26.29 13.17
N GLN A 119 -13.58 26.37 14.47
CA GLN A 119 -14.01 27.62 15.10
C GLN A 119 -12.96 28.73 15.01
N PHE A 120 -11.68 28.38 15.13
CA PHE A 120 -10.58 29.33 15.00
C PHE A 120 -10.40 29.86 13.58
N THR A 121 -10.59 29.00 12.57
CA THR A 121 -10.25 29.31 11.17
C THR A 121 -11.45 29.66 10.30
N ARG A 122 -12.69 29.49 10.78
CA ARG A 122 -13.92 29.69 9.99
C ARG A 122 -14.11 31.10 9.45
N HIS A 123 -13.32 32.08 9.89
CA HIS A 123 -13.39 33.47 9.41
C HIS A 123 -12.30 33.80 8.36
N THR A 124 -11.34 32.90 8.13
CA THR A 124 -10.15 33.16 7.30
C THR A 124 -9.81 32.03 6.31
N ALA A 125 -10.24 30.80 6.59
CA ALA A 125 -9.96 29.62 5.76
C ALA A 125 -11.20 28.72 5.59
N HIS A 126 -12.28 29.33 5.08
CA HIS A 126 -13.62 28.73 4.99
C HIS A 126 -13.65 27.31 4.40
N THR A 127 -12.90 27.03 3.33
CA THR A 127 -13.05 25.77 2.58
C THR A 127 -12.33 24.58 3.22
N THR A 128 -11.12 24.79 3.74
CA THR A 128 -10.28 23.66 4.20
C THR A 128 -10.69 23.15 5.59
N SER A 129 -11.02 24.05 6.51
CA SER A 129 -11.38 23.64 7.88
C SER A 129 -12.80 23.11 7.97
N GLU A 130 -13.74 23.66 7.19
CA GLU A 130 -15.09 23.12 7.06
C GLU A 130 -15.08 21.72 6.44
N ALA A 131 -14.32 21.51 5.35
CA ALA A 131 -14.17 20.19 4.74
C ALA A 131 -13.56 19.17 5.70
N ARG A 132 -12.53 19.56 6.47
CA ARG A 132 -11.91 18.67 7.47
C ARG A 132 -12.89 18.28 8.57
N ARG A 133 -13.67 19.24 9.07
CA ARG A 133 -14.70 19.01 10.08
C ARG A 133 -15.72 17.98 9.59
N TRP A 134 -16.32 18.21 8.43
CA TRP A 134 -17.33 17.30 7.89
C TRP A 134 -16.76 15.94 7.53
N ALA A 135 -15.57 15.89 6.91
CA ALA A 135 -14.92 14.62 6.58
C ALA A 135 -14.66 13.77 7.83
N SER A 136 -14.19 14.38 8.93
CA SER A 136 -13.99 13.68 10.20
C SER A 136 -15.31 13.15 10.77
N LEU A 137 -16.35 13.99 10.86
CA LEU A 137 -17.65 13.59 11.43
C LEU A 137 -18.30 12.46 10.61
N VAL A 138 -18.35 12.60 9.29
CA VAL A 138 -18.91 11.57 8.39
C VAL A 138 -18.12 10.27 8.51
N SER A 139 -16.79 10.34 8.56
CA SER A 139 -15.94 9.14 8.73
C SER A 139 -16.24 8.40 10.02
N VAL A 140 -16.45 9.11 11.13
CA VAL A 140 -16.73 8.51 12.44
C VAL A 140 -18.11 7.86 12.48
N VAL A 141 -19.13 8.54 11.95
CA VAL A 141 -20.52 8.04 11.98
C VAL A 141 -20.73 6.86 11.03
N THR A 142 -20.10 6.90 9.85
CA THR A 142 -20.35 5.90 8.79
C THR A 142 -19.34 4.75 8.76
N GLY A 143 -18.13 4.96 9.29
CA GLY A 143 -17.02 4.02 9.11
C GLY A 143 -16.52 3.91 7.66
N ALA A 144 -16.96 4.80 6.76
CA ALA A 144 -16.56 4.78 5.36
C ALA A 144 -15.06 5.06 5.20
N ARG A 145 -14.46 4.53 4.13
CA ARG A 145 -13.05 4.82 3.81
C ARG A 145 -12.93 6.30 3.46
N SER A 146 -11.81 6.93 3.83
CA SER A 146 -11.60 8.36 3.55
C SER A 146 -11.79 8.72 2.06
N ALA A 147 -11.38 7.84 1.14
CA ALA A 147 -11.59 8.05 -0.29
C ALA A 147 -13.07 8.02 -0.71
N GLU A 148 -13.91 7.22 -0.04
CA GLU A 148 -15.35 7.17 -0.28
C GLU A 148 -15.99 8.48 0.22
N VAL A 149 -15.62 8.92 1.44
CA VAL A 149 -16.06 10.22 2.00
C VAL A 149 -15.70 11.38 1.09
N CYS A 150 -14.48 11.40 0.52
CA CYS A 150 -14.03 12.47 -0.38
C CYS A 150 -14.76 12.50 -1.73
N HIS A 151 -15.43 11.41 -2.14
CA HIS A 151 -16.16 11.34 -3.41
C HIS A 151 -17.66 11.58 -3.26
N LEU A 152 -18.17 11.77 -2.04
CA LEU A 152 -19.58 12.07 -1.81
C LEU A 152 -19.98 13.38 -2.48
N THR A 153 -21.11 13.34 -3.17
CA THR A 153 -21.76 14.49 -3.80
C THR A 153 -23.16 14.66 -3.24
N LYS A 154 -23.78 15.81 -3.53
CA LYS A 154 -25.18 16.06 -3.13
C LYS A 154 -26.17 15.03 -3.70
N ARG A 155 -25.85 14.39 -4.82
CA ARG A 155 -26.71 13.38 -5.46
C ARG A 155 -26.77 12.07 -4.69
N ASP A 156 -25.77 11.82 -3.84
CA ASP A 156 -25.67 10.60 -3.04
C ASP A 156 -26.53 10.67 -1.77
N ILE A 157 -27.12 11.83 -1.46
CA ILE A 157 -28.03 12.04 -0.34
C ILE A 157 -29.47 11.97 -0.87
N VAL A 158 -30.14 10.85 -0.60
CA VAL A 158 -31.54 10.61 -0.99
C VAL A 158 -32.41 10.65 0.27
N THR A 159 -33.45 11.47 0.26
CA THR A 159 -34.48 11.45 1.31
C THR A 159 -35.41 10.28 1.05
N LEU A 160 -35.59 9.40 2.05
CA LEU A 160 -36.52 8.27 1.99
C LEU A 160 -37.93 8.69 2.37
#